data_AF-A0A7S3I1J4-F1
#
_entry.id   AF-A0A7S3I1J4-F1
#
_cell.length_a   1.000
_cell.length_b   1.000
_cell.length_c   1.000
_cell.angle_alpha   90.00
_cell.angle_beta   90.00
_cell.angle_gamma   90.00
#
_symmetry.space_group_name_H-M   'P 1'
#
loop_
_entity.id
_entity.type
_entity.pdbx_description
1 polymer ?
#
loop_
_entity_poly.entity_id
_entity_poly.type
_entity_poly.pdbx_seq_one_letter_code
_entity_poly.pdbx_strand_id
1 'polypeptide(L)'
;QKTKAKLGDSCKVLFLGDYVDRGLFGIEVMAYLFALKVSYPQSVFMLRGNHETREMTTFYNFRDQCIKQYDAEVYECFSDAFEALPVAAIVNSNILSLHG
;
A
#
# COMPACT_ATOMS: atom_id res chain seq x y z
N GLN A 1 -16.02 13.97 21.79
CA GLN A 1 -15.70 12.53 21.84
C GLN A 1 -15.36 12.07 20.43
N LYS A 2 -14.08 11.81 20.13
CA LYS A 2 -13.65 11.27 18.83
C LYS A 2 -13.53 9.75 18.96
N THR A 3 -14.45 9.02 18.37
CA THR A 3 -14.43 7.55 18.29
C THR A 3 -13.26 7.13 17.40
N LYS A 4 -12.10 6.84 17.99
CA LYS A 4 -11.08 6.03 17.31
C LYS A 4 -11.69 4.65 17.14
N ALA A 5 -12.04 4.27 15.91
CA ALA A 5 -12.36 2.89 15.58
C ALA A 5 -11.10 2.07 15.88
N LYS A 6 -10.99 1.48 17.07
CA LYS A 6 -9.93 0.53 17.39
C LYS A 6 -10.15 -0.69 16.50
N LEU A 7 -9.25 -0.92 15.56
CA LEU A 7 -9.09 -2.25 15.01
C LEU A 7 -8.72 -3.14 16.20
N GLY A 8 -9.63 -4.03 16.61
CA GLY A 8 -9.44 -4.82 17.83
C GLY A 8 -8.17 -5.66 17.74
N ASP A 9 -7.52 -5.89 18.90
CA ASP A 9 -6.28 -6.68 19.02
C ASP A 9 -6.39 -8.13 18.47
N SER A 10 -7.57 -8.55 18.01
CA SER A 10 -7.87 -9.87 17.48
C SER A 10 -7.75 -10.02 15.97
N CYS A 11 -7.68 -8.93 15.18
CA CYS A 11 -7.68 -9.02 13.72
C CYS A 11 -6.35 -8.54 13.10
N LYS A 12 -5.62 -9.46 12.46
CA LYS A 12 -4.44 -9.15 11.64
C LYS A 12 -4.79 -9.28 10.17
N VAL A 13 -4.36 -8.32 9.37
CA VAL A 13 -4.61 -8.26 7.93
C VAL A 13 -3.27 -8.19 7.20
N LEU A 14 -3.11 -9.09 6.24
CA LEU A 14 -2.00 -9.07 5.28
C LEU A 14 -2.57 -8.76 3.89
N PHE A 15 -2.16 -7.63 3.33
CA PHE A 15 -2.43 -7.26 1.95
C PHE A 15 -1.31 -7.73 1.04
N LEU A 16 -1.64 -8.26 -0.15
CA LEU A 16 -0.70 -8.93 -1.05
C LEU A 16 -0.22 -8.06 -2.24
N GLY A 17 -0.34 -6.73 -2.18
CA GLY A 17 0.04 -5.82 -3.28
C GLY A 17 -1.11 -5.46 -4.22
N ASP A 18 -0.78 -4.79 -5.33
CA ASP A 18 -1.69 -4.27 -6.36
C ASP A 18 -2.73 -3.30 -5.80
N TYR A 19 -2.22 -2.25 -5.16
CA TYR A 19 -2.99 -1.16 -4.58
C TYR A 19 -3.33 -0.08 -5.60
N VAL A 20 -2.45 0.09 -6.58
CA VAL A 20 -2.48 1.18 -7.56
C VAL A 20 -2.71 0.66 -8.97
N ASP A 21 -2.89 1.62 -9.88
CA ASP A 21 -3.24 1.42 -11.29
C ASP A 21 -4.62 0.80 -11.54
N ARG A 22 -5.14 0.99 -12.76
CA ARG A 22 -6.47 0.56 -13.28
C ARG A 22 -7.70 1.18 -12.61
N GLY A 23 -7.60 1.55 -11.33
CA GLY A 23 -8.59 2.34 -10.60
C GLY A 23 -8.39 3.84 -10.75
N LEU A 24 -9.38 4.62 -10.31
CA LEU A 24 -9.36 6.09 -10.31
C LEU A 24 -8.91 6.71 -8.97
N PHE A 25 -8.81 5.90 -7.93
CA PHE A 25 -8.63 6.33 -6.54
C PHE A 25 -7.36 5.73 -5.91
N GLY A 26 -6.29 5.56 -6.71
CA GLY A 26 -5.07 4.90 -6.23
C GLY A 26 -4.41 5.67 -5.08
N ILE A 27 -4.43 7.00 -5.14
CA ILE A 27 -3.82 7.87 -4.13
C ILE A 27 -4.57 7.75 -2.80
N GLU A 28 -5.90 7.75 -2.83
CA GLU A 28 -6.76 7.64 -1.65
C GLU A 28 -6.64 6.26 -1.01
N VAL A 29 -6.57 5.20 -1.82
CA VAL A 29 -6.30 3.83 -1.33
C VAL A 29 -4.96 3.79 -0.61
N MET A 30 -3.90 4.32 -1.23
CA MET A 30 -2.58 4.31 -0.62
C MET A 30 -2.50 5.17 0.65
N ALA A 31 -3.07 6.38 0.64
CA ALA A 31 -3.11 7.24 1.80
C ALA A 31 -3.84 6.57 2.98
N TYR A 32 -4.96 5.87 2.71
CA TYR A 32 -5.70 5.15 3.72
C TYR A 32 -4.94 3.93 4.26
N LEU A 33 -4.34 3.13 3.38
CA LEU A 33 -3.57 1.94 3.78
C LEU A 33 -2.32 2.33 4.59
N PHE A 34 -1.62 3.39 4.19
CA PHE A 34 -0.49 3.92 4.98
C PHE A 34 -0.94 4.49 6.32
N ALA A 35 -2.06 5.21 6.38
CA ALA A 35 -2.61 5.67 7.66
C ALA A 35 -2.97 4.48 8.57
N LEU A 36 -3.52 3.39 8.02
CA LEU A 36 -3.77 2.15 8.75
C LEU A 36 -2.48 1.48 9.20
N LYS A 37 -1.45 1.40 8.35
CA LYS A 37 -0.15 0.81 8.70
C LYS A 37 0.54 1.57 9.84
N VAL A 38 0.51 2.91 9.80
CA VAL A 38 1.06 3.77 10.86
C VAL A 38 0.24 3.65 12.15
N SER A 39 -1.08 3.56 12.04
CA SER A 39 -1.97 3.46 13.22
C SER A 39 -1.94 2.07 13.88
N TYR A 40 -1.71 1.01 13.08
CA TYR A 40 -1.80 -0.39 13.51
C TYR A 40 -0.61 -1.23 13.00
N PRO A 41 0.64 -0.88 13.35
CA PRO A 41 1.83 -1.49 12.76
C PRO A 41 1.97 -3.00 13.04
N GLN A 42 1.34 -3.49 14.12
CA GLN A 42 1.34 -4.91 14.54
C GLN A 42 0.18 -5.74 13.97
N SER A 43 -0.80 -5.08 13.34
CA SER A 43 -2.01 -5.73 12.83
C SER A 43 -2.17 -5.59 11.31
N VAL A 44 -1.63 -4.52 10.72
CA VAL A 44 -1.71 -4.27 9.28
C VAL A 44 -0.34 -4.52 8.64
N PHE A 45 -0.31 -5.45 7.69
CA PHE A 45 0.88 -5.81 6.93
C PHE A 45 0.56 -5.63 5.44
N MET A 46 1.55 -5.14 4.70
CA MET A 46 1.42 -4.84 3.28
C MET A 46 2.63 -5.45 2.57
N LEU A 47 2.39 -6.12 1.46
CA LEU A 47 3.43 -6.62 0.56
C LEU A 47 3.45 -5.78 -0.71
N ARG A 48 4.59 -5.80 -1.39
CA ARG A 48 4.77 -5.21 -2.70
C ARG A 48 4.17 -6.11 -3.78
N GLY A 49 3.27 -5.58 -4.60
CA GLY A 49 2.82 -6.18 -5.85
C GLY A 49 3.61 -5.68 -7.05
N ASN A 50 3.28 -6.17 -8.24
CA ASN A 50 3.99 -5.76 -9.45
C ASN A 50 3.66 -4.30 -9.84
N HIS A 51 2.45 -3.83 -9.52
CA HIS A 51 2.04 -2.45 -9.76
C HIS A 51 2.69 -1.42 -8.83
N GLU A 52 3.31 -1.82 -7.71
CA GLU A 52 4.08 -0.92 -6.82
C GLU A 52 5.53 -0.75 -7.31
N THR A 53 5.71 -0.43 -8.60
CA THR A 53 7.02 -0.22 -9.25
C THR A 53 7.01 1.04 -10.10
N ARG A 54 8.17 1.69 -10.30
CA ARG A 54 8.25 2.89 -11.15
C ARG A 54 7.87 2.56 -12.59
N GLU A 55 8.26 1.38 -13.05
CA GLU A 55 7.97 0.84 -14.37
C GLU A 55 6.45 0.76 -14.62
N MET A 56 5.72 0.09 -13.73
CA MET A 56 4.28 -0.10 -13.90
C MET A 56 3.49 1.20 -13.69
N THR A 57 3.79 1.95 -12.64
CA THR A 57 3.06 3.20 -12.33
C THR A 57 3.26 4.31 -13.37
N THR A 58 4.39 4.30 -14.08
CA THR A 58 4.66 5.21 -15.22
C THR A 58 3.97 4.73 -16.50
N PHE A 59 3.89 3.41 -16.73
CA PHE A 59 3.23 2.85 -17.90
C PHE A 59 1.69 2.96 -17.80
N TYR A 60 1.16 2.79 -16.59
CA TYR A 60 -0.26 2.92 -16.29
C TYR A 60 -0.57 4.33 -15.78
N ASN A 61 -1.58 4.48 -14.91
CA ASN A 61 -2.22 5.76 -14.64
C ASN A 61 -1.83 6.36 -13.28
N PHE A 62 -1.12 5.64 -12.40
CA PHE A 62 -0.85 6.14 -11.06
C PHE A 62 0.08 7.36 -11.03
N ARG A 63 1.14 7.39 -11.85
CA ARG A 63 2.03 8.56 -11.95
C ARG A 63 1.27 9.80 -12.40
N ASP A 64 0.47 9.66 -13.46
CA ASP A 64 -0.33 10.76 -14.00
C ASP A 64 -1.42 11.20 -13.02
N GLN A 65 -2.00 10.28 -12.26
CA GLN A 65 -2.92 10.62 -11.16
C GLN A 65 -2.23 11.49 -10.11
N CYS A 66 -1.04 11.11 -9.66
CA CYS A 66 -0.28 11.86 -8.65
C CYS A 66 0.02 13.28 -9.13
N ILE A 67 0.57 13.42 -10.34
CA ILE A 67 0.94 14.72 -10.91
C ILE A 67 -0.30 15.61 -11.15
N LYS A 68 -1.42 15.01 -11.57
CA LYS A 68 -2.66 15.76 -11.85
C LYS A 68 -3.33 16.28 -10.57
N GLN A 69 -3.35 15.47 -9.50
CA GLN A 69 -4.05 15.82 -8.26
C GLN A 69 -3.17 16.56 -7.26
N TYR A 70 -1.86 16.31 -7.31
CA TYR A 70 -0.85 16.88 -6.43
C TYR A 70 0.32 17.36 -7.28
N ASP A 71 1.47 16.70 -7.21
CA ASP A 71 2.68 17.04 -7.95
C ASP A 71 3.59 15.82 -8.15
N ALA A 72 4.75 16.04 -8.77
CA ALA A 72 5.75 15.00 -8.99
C ALA A 72 6.47 14.58 -7.70
N GLU A 73 6.54 15.44 -6.68
CA GLU A 73 7.17 15.12 -5.40
C GLU A 73 6.37 14.05 -4.66
N VAL A 74 5.04 14.16 -4.66
CA VAL A 74 4.14 13.13 -4.10
C VAL A 74 4.34 11.78 -4.79
N TYR A 75 4.54 11.76 -6.11
CA TYR A 75 4.82 10.52 -6.84
C TYR A 75 6.15 9.88 -6.42
N GLU A 76 7.21 10.68 -6.26
CA GLU A 76 8.50 10.17 -5.78
C GLU A 76 8.40 9.65 -4.35
N CYS A 77 7.66 10.33 -3.46
CA CYS A 77 7.39 9.82 -2.10
C CYS A 77 6.68 8.46 -2.11
N PHE A 78 5.68 8.27 -2.99
CA PHE A 78 5.05 6.95 -3.14
C PHE A 78 6.02 5.91 -3.68
N SER A 79 6.84 6.27 -4.67
CA SER A 79 7.81 5.37 -5.26
C SER A 79 8.83 4.88 -4.24
N ASP A 80 9.35 5.77 -3.40
CA ASP A 80 10.27 5.43 -2.31
C ASP A 80 9.58 4.55 -1.25
N ALA A 81 8.31 4.84 -0.95
CA ALA A 81 7.52 4.01 -0.02
C ALA A 81 7.28 2.60 -0.58
N PHE A 82 7.04 2.47 -1.89
CA PHE A 82 6.87 1.19 -2.57
C PHE A 82 8.14 0.34 -2.55
N GLU A 83 9.32 0.95 -2.66
CA GLU A 83 10.60 0.25 -2.53
C GLU A 83 10.85 -0.30 -1.13
N ALA A 84 10.27 0.33 -0.10
CA ALA A 84 10.34 -0.14 1.28
C ALA A 84 9.34 -1.26 1.61
N LEU A 85 8.41 -1.61 0.71
CA LEU A 85 7.43 -2.67 0.97
C LEU A 85 8.09 -4.06 0.93
N PRO A 86 7.81 -4.94 1.92
CA PRO A 86 8.26 -6.33 1.88
C PRO A 86 7.74 -7.08 0.66
N VAL A 87 8.55 -7.96 0.08
CA VAL A 87 8.16 -8.77 -1.09
C VAL A 87 7.40 -10.05 -0.74
N ALA A 88 7.56 -10.54 0.49
CA ALA A 88 6.95 -11.78 0.96
C ALA A 88 6.74 -11.76 2.47
N ALA A 89 5.83 -12.60 2.95
CA ALA A 89 5.63 -12.90 4.36
C ALA A 89 5.45 -14.40 4.58
N ILE A 90 5.86 -14.88 5.77
CA ILE A 90 5.54 -16.23 6.23
C ILE A 90 4.40 -16.11 7.26
N VAL A 91 3.23 -16.61 6.91
CA VAL A 91 2.04 -16.61 7.76
C VAL A 91 1.99 -17.89 8.57
N ASN A 92 1.82 -17.76 9.90
CA ASN A 92 1.77 -18.87 10.85
C ASN A 92 2.93 -19.87 10.70
N SER A 93 4.12 -19.37 10.35
CA SER A 93 5.35 -20.13 10.11
C SER A 93 5.32 -21.18 9.00
N ASN A 94 4.20 -21.30 8.26
CA ASN A 94 3.96 -22.45 7.37
C ASN A 94 3.45 -22.06 5.97
N ILE A 95 2.97 -20.82 5.78
CA ILE A 95 2.41 -20.37 4.51
C ILE A 95 3.27 -19.23 3.98
N LEU A 96 3.91 -19.44 2.83
CA LEU A 96 4.57 -18.37 2.09
C LEU A 96 3.50 -17.55 1.34
N SER A 97 3.45 -16.25 1.61
CA SER A 97 2.58 -15.30 0.92
C SER A 97 3.43 -14.30 0.14
N LEU A 98 3.14 -14.18 -1.14
CA LEU A 98 3.72 -13.24 -2.10
C LEU A 98 2.60 -12.75 -3.02
N HIS A 99 2.88 -11.70 -3.80
CA HIS A 99 1.93 -11.19 -4.78
C HIS A 99 1.67 -12.18 -5.93
N GLY A 100 2.72 -12.49 -6.71
CA GLY A 100 2.65 -13.34 -7.89
C GLY A 100 3.55 -12.88 -9.01
#